data_AF-A0A9D6XRN5-F1
#
_entry.id   AF-A0A9D6XRN5-F1
#
_cell.length_a   1.000
_cell.length_b   1.000
_cell.length_c   1.000
_cell.angle_alpha   90.00
_cell.angle_beta   90.00
_cell.angle_gamma   90.00
#
_symmetry.space_group_name_H-M   'P 1'
#
loop_
_entity.id
_entity.type
_entity.pdbx_description
1 polymer ?
#
loop_
_entity_poly.entity_id
_entity_poly.type
_entity_poly.pdbx_seq_one_letter_code
_entity_poly.pdbx_strand_id
1 'polypeptide(L)'
;MENQPKDFWDKADIVFRPLNGLLTALAVGLLGYYTSNVLRQRETRETNERVYTELMSSREQAESALRKDMFVSIIQSFLRPQSASLEDKMLNLELLAYNFHESLNLKPLFVHLQKQFEANGGSQKADYSSRLTNVAREITTRQMVLLEQVGKKFGRTVDIDKLRSSPGGLELEAETLTLDGTEREFMLSVLAIDPKRRELTMELGVRTPKESPIVRRLTFHVSYYDFPMIDNTRLSRDQRAAVVLNEFGDSGADMTLVLFPGSYASLKEKVSYDEVVEKLRVLSGSGQ
;
A
#
# COMPACT_ATOMS: atom_id res chain seq x y z
N MET A 1 9.30 -64.17 -75.62
CA MET A 1 8.73 -63.63 -74.37
C MET A 1 9.69 -62.56 -73.89
N GLU A 2 9.18 -61.33 -73.93
CA GLU A 2 9.89 -60.06 -73.89
C GLU A 2 10.20 -59.69 -72.44
N ASN A 3 11.47 -59.50 -72.09
CA ASN A 3 11.89 -59.01 -70.77
C ASN A 3 12.32 -57.55 -70.95
N GLN A 4 11.38 -56.61 -70.76
CA GLN A 4 11.71 -55.19 -70.67
C GLN A 4 12.44 -54.90 -69.35
N PRO A 5 13.54 -54.11 -69.36
CA PRO A 5 14.24 -53.72 -68.15
C PRO A 5 13.38 -52.76 -67.32
N LYS A 6 13.16 -53.09 -66.06
CA LYS A 6 12.39 -52.26 -65.11
C LYS A 6 12.95 -50.85 -65.02
N ASP A 7 12.05 -49.88 -65.24
CA ASP A 7 12.32 -48.45 -65.28
C ASP A 7 12.78 -47.94 -63.90
N PHE A 8 13.63 -46.91 -63.90
CA PHE A 8 14.21 -46.31 -62.69
C PHE A 8 13.14 -45.83 -61.70
N TRP A 9 11.96 -45.49 -62.23
CA TRP A 9 10.77 -45.09 -61.49
C TRP A 9 10.12 -46.22 -60.70
N ASP A 10 10.12 -47.47 -61.21
CA ASP A 10 9.61 -48.63 -60.47
C ASP A 10 10.48 -48.98 -59.25
N LYS A 11 11.80 -48.71 -59.33
CA LYS A 11 12.72 -48.90 -58.21
C LYS A 11 12.57 -47.81 -57.15
N ALA A 12 12.30 -46.57 -57.57
CA ALA A 12 11.96 -45.49 -56.66
C ALA A 12 10.64 -45.80 -55.93
N ASP A 13 9.62 -46.27 -56.64
CA ASP A 13 8.30 -46.57 -56.07
C ASP A 13 8.32 -47.69 -55.02
N ILE A 14 9.19 -48.70 -55.19
CA ILE A 14 9.38 -49.78 -54.20
C ILE A 14 10.00 -49.27 -52.89
N VAL A 15 10.87 -48.25 -52.96
CA VAL A 15 11.49 -47.61 -51.79
C VAL A 15 10.54 -46.58 -51.15
N PHE A 16 9.73 -45.87 -51.95
CA PHE A 16 8.82 -44.83 -51.46
C PHE A 16 7.50 -45.36 -50.87
N ARG A 17 7.04 -46.58 -51.23
CA ARG A 17 5.83 -47.20 -50.65
C ARG A 17 5.80 -47.27 -49.12
N PRO A 18 6.86 -47.68 -48.40
CA PRO A 18 6.91 -47.62 -46.94
C PRO A 18 7.21 -46.21 -46.37
N LEU A 19 7.78 -45.31 -47.16
CA LEU A 19 8.16 -43.95 -46.74
C LEU A 19 6.97 -42.98 -46.65
N ASN A 20 5.89 -43.21 -47.41
CA ASN A 20 4.70 -42.35 -47.37
C ASN A 20 4.03 -42.33 -45.99
N GLY A 21 4.00 -43.47 -45.28
CA GLY A 21 3.45 -43.54 -43.92
C GLY A 21 4.30 -42.78 -42.90
N LEU A 22 5.63 -42.88 -43.02
CA LEU A 22 6.59 -42.20 -42.16
C LEU A 22 6.59 -40.68 -42.36
N LEU A 23 6.54 -40.22 -43.61
CA LEU A 23 6.46 -38.79 -43.93
C LEU A 23 5.14 -38.17 -43.46
N THR A 24 4.02 -38.89 -43.60
CA THR A 24 2.72 -38.43 -43.10
C THR A 24 2.73 -38.35 -41.57
N ALA A 25 3.26 -39.37 -40.88
CA ALA A 25 3.38 -39.37 -39.43
C ALA A 25 4.28 -38.23 -38.91
N LEU A 26 5.38 -37.95 -39.62
CA LEU A 26 6.32 -36.88 -39.28
C LEU A 26 5.71 -35.48 -39.52
N ALA A 27 4.95 -35.30 -40.62
CA ALA A 27 4.21 -34.08 -40.89
C ALA A 27 3.11 -33.83 -39.85
N VAL A 28 2.33 -34.85 -39.49
CA VAL A 28 1.31 -34.78 -38.44
C VAL A 28 1.95 -34.49 -37.07
N GLY A 29 3.10 -35.10 -36.76
CA GLY A 29 3.84 -34.83 -35.53
C GLY A 29 4.38 -33.40 -35.43
N LEU A 30 4.95 -32.87 -36.52
CA LEU A 30 5.45 -31.49 -36.57
C LEU A 30 4.31 -30.46 -36.53
N LEU A 31 3.23 -30.70 -37.26
CA LEU A 31 2.02 -29.86 -37.19
C LEU A 31 1.41 -29.91 -35.79
N GLY A 32 1.32 -31.08 -35.17
CA GLY A 32 0.84 -31.25 -33.80
C GLY A 32 1.72 -30.51 -32.79
N TYR A 33 3.05 -30.59 -32.93
CA TYR A 33 4.01 -29.88 -32.08
C TYR A 33 3.92 -28.35 -32.23
N TYR A 34 3.88 -27.84 -33.47
CA TYR A 34 3.79 -26.41 -33.73
C TYR A 34 2.44 -25.85 -33.28
N THR A 35 1.35 -26.57 -33.55
CA THR A 35 0.00 -26.20 -33.13
C THR A 35 -0.12 -26.25 -31.60
N SER A 36 0.44 -27.27 -30.95
CA SER A 36 0.44 -27.40 -29.49
C SER A 36 1.21 -26.27 -28.80
N ASN A 37 2.35 -25.84 -29.35
CA ASN A 37 3.11 -24.72 -28.78
C ASN A 37 2.37 -23.37 -28.91
N VAL A 38 1.69 -23.13 -30.04
CA VAL A 38 0.89 -21.91 -30.24
C VAL A 38 -0.37 -21.90 -29.36
N LEU A 39 -1.04 -23.05 -29.20
CA LEU A 39 -2.18 -23.17 -28.29
C LEU A 39 -1.77 -23.06 -26.81
N ARG A 40 -0.65 -23.67 -26.39
CA ARG A 40 -0.13 -23.56 -25.01
C ARG A 40 0.17 -22.12 -24.61
N GLN A 41 0.66 -21.29 -25.54
CA GLN A 41 0.89 -19.87 -25.27
C GLN A 41 -0.41 -19.07 -25.09
N ARG A 42 -1.53 -19.50 -25.69
CA ARG A 42 -2.85 -18.90 -25.47
C ARG A 42 -3.49 -19.38 -24.17
N GLU A 43 -3.42 -20.69 -23.89
CA GLU A 43 -3.94 -21.27 -22.66
C GLU A 43 -3.24 -20.74 -21.40
N THR A 44 -1.92 -20.50 -21.44
CA THR A 44 -1.21 -19.93 -20.29
C THR A 44 -1.62 -18.48 -20.00
N ARG A 45 -1.97 -17.70 -21.03
CA ARG A 45 -2.50 -16.34 -20.83
C ARG A 45 -3.89 -16.37 -20.21
N GLU A 46 -4.80 -17.17 -20.76
CA GLU A 46 -6.16 -17.32 -20.22
C GLU A 46 -6.17 -17.92 -18.79
N THR A 47 -5.27 -18.86 -18.51
CA THR A 47 -5.14 -19.46 -17.16
C THR A 47 -4.62 -18.44 -16.15
N ASN A 48 -3.60 -17.66 -16.52
CA ASN A 48 -3.09 -16.60 -15.65
C ASN A 48 -4.16 -15.55 -15.38
N GLU A 49 -4.88 -15.09 -16.41
CA GLU A 49 -5.99 -14.12 -16.26
C GLU A 49 -7.10 -14.65 -15.34
N ARG A 50 -7.42 -15.95 -15.42
CA ARG A 50 -8.40 -16.58 -14.52
C ARG A 50 -7.90 -16.63 -13.08
N VAL A 51 -6.66 -17.03 -12.84
CA VAL A 51 -6.06 -17.04 -11.49
C VAL A 51 -6.02 -15.63 -10.90
N TYR A 52 -5.68 -14.61 -11.69
CA TYR A 52 -5.75 -13.22 -11.25
C TYR A 52 -7.18 -12.78 -10.89
N THR A 53 -8.16 -13.14 -11.72
CA THR A 53 -9.57 -12.80 -11.48
C THR A 53 -10.10 -13.51 -10.23
N GLU A 54 -9.71 -14.76 -10.02
CA GLU A 54 -10.10 -15.56 -8.85
C GLU A 54 -9.44 -15.06 -7.57
N LEU A 55 -8.13 -14.75 -7.60
CA LEU A 55 -7.43 -14.14 -6.46
C LEU A 55 -7.99 -12.77 -6.12
N MET A 56 -8.32 -11.94 -7.12
CA MET A 56 -8.91 -10.62 -6.91
C MET A 56 -10.31 -10.74 -6.31
N SER A 57 -11.14 -11.62 -6.86
CA SER A 57 -12.48 -11.91 -6.34
C SER A 57 -12.41 -12.47 -4.92
N SER A 58 -11.51 -13.42 -4.65
CA SER A 58 -11.29 -13.99 -3.32
C SER A 58 -10.81 -12.93 -2.32
N ARG A 59 -9.88 -12.06 -2.73
CA ARG A 59 -9.44 -10.91 -1.92
C ARG A 59 -10.59 -9.95 -1.64
N GLU A 60 -11.39 -9.60 -2.64
CA GLU A 60 -12.53 -8.69 -2.48
C GLU A 60 -13.61 -9.28 -1.56
N GLN A 61 -13.85 -10.59 -1.64
CA GLN A 61 -14.76 -11.31 -0.75
C GLN A 61 -14.23 -11.36 0.69
N ALA A 62 -12.95 -11.72 0.88
CA ALA A 62 -12.32 -11.76 2.19
C ALA A 62 -12.30 -10.38 2.84
N GLU A 63 -12.00 -9.33 2.06
CA GLU A 63 -12.02 -7.95 2.53
C GLU A 63 -13.44 -7.48 2.89
N SER A 64 -14.44 -7.85 2.10
CA SER A 64 -15.84 -7.50 2.38
C SER A 64 -16.38 -8.23 3.61
N ALA A 65 -16.02 -9.49 3.79
CA ALA A 65 -16.36 -10.27 4.99
C ALA A 65 -15.69 -9.67 6.24
N LEU A 66 -14.40 -9.37 6.15
CA LEU A 66 -13.65 -8.70 7.21
C LEU A 66 -14.27 -7.33 7.56
N ARG A 67 -14.59 -6.50 6.57
CA ARG A 67 -15.29 -5.23 6.78
C ARG A 67 -16.65 -5.41 7.46
N LYS A 68 -17.42 -6.44 7.10
CA LYS A 68 -18.71 -6.75 7.73
C LYS A 68 -18.55 -7.17 9.19
N ASP A 69 -17.66 -8.12 9.48
CA ASP A 69 -17.46 -8.63 10.83
C ASP A 69 -16.91 -7.54 11.75
N MET A 70 -16.01 -6.71 11.22
CA MET A 70 -15.49 -5.54 11.92
C MET A 70 -16.56 -4.48 12.14
N PHE A 71 -17.41 -4.20 11.14
CA PHE A 71 -18.54 -3.27 11.29
C PHE A 71 -19.51 -3.73 12.39
N VAL A 72 -19.83 -5.03 12.45
CA VAL A 72 -20.68 -5.60 13.49
C VAL A 72 -20.03 -5.43 14.87
N SER A 73 -18.73 -5.73 15.01
CA SER A 73 -17.98 -5.54 16.26
C SER A 73 -17.98 -4.08 16.72
N ILE A 74 -17.74 -3.13 15.81
CA ILE A 74 -17.79 -1.68 16.10
C ILE A 74 -19.21 -1.29 16.53
N ILE A 75 -20.24 -1.67 15.78
CA ILE A 75 -21.63 -1.29 16.10
C ILE A 75 -22.06 -1.82 17.46
N GLN A 76 -21.71 -3.09 17.76
CA GLN A 76 -22.08 -3.72 19.03
C GLN A 76 -21.34 -3.11 20.22
N SER A 77 -20.07 -2.74 20.05
CA SER A 77 -19.22 -2.23 21.14
C SER A 77 -19.32 -0.71 21.32
N PHE A 78 -19.50 0.06 20.25
CA PHE A 78 -19.52 1.53 20.29
C PHE A 78 -20.91 2.15 20.14
N LEU A 79 -21.79 1.54 19.33
CA LEU A 79 -23.05 2.18 18.92
C LEU A 79 -24.28 1.60 19.62
N ARG A 80 -24.14 0.63 20.53
CA ARG A 80 -25.21 0.26 21.46
C ARG A 80 -25.26 1.27 22.61
N PRO A 81 -26.22 2.20 22.59
CA PRO A 81 -26.20 3.36 23.47
C PRO A 81 -27.27 3.19 24.55
N GLN A 82 -26.87 3.14 25.83
CA GLN A 82 -27.67 3.79 26.88
C GLN A 82 -26.98 3.94 28.24
N SER A 83 -25.81 3.33 28.49
CA SER A 83 -25.12 3.53 29.77
C SER A 83 -23.61 3.27 29.79
N ALA A 84 -22.94 3.14 28.64
CA ALA A 84 -21.49 2.92 28.62
C ALA A 84 -20.76 4.14 29.18
N SER A 85 -20.03 3.94 30.27
CA SER A 85 -19.20 4.95 30.92
C SER A 85 -18.08 5.42 29.97
N LEU A 86 -17.43 6.54 30.30
CA LEU A 86 -16.25 6.99 29.53
C LEU A 86 -15.14 5.93 29.53
N GLU A 87 -15.01 5.17 30.63
CA GLU A 87 -14.10 4.04 30.74
C GLU A 87 -14.44 2.92 29.75
N ASP A 88 -15.71 2.51 29.66
CA ASP A 88 -16.12 1.43 28.76
C ASP A 88 -15.82 1.78 27.29
N LYS A 89 -16.02 3.05 26.91
CA LYS A 89 -15.69 3.53 25.57
C LYS A 89 -14.19 3.56 25.31
N MET A 90 -13.40 3.93 26.31
CA MET A 90 -11.94 3.90 26.24
C MET A 90 -11.44 2.46 26.04
N LEU A 91 -11.90 1.53 26.88
CA LEU A 91 -11.55 0.11 26.78
C LEU A 91 -11.95 -0.50 25.43
N ASN A 92 -13.15 -0.17 24.94
CA ASN A 92 -13.59 -0.64 23.62
C ASN A 92 -12.71 -0.08 22.49
N LEU A 93 -12.23 1.17 22.61
CA LEU A 93 -11.28 1.72 21.65
C LEU A 93 -9.96 0.97 21.69
N GLU A 94 -9.42 0.71 22.89
CA GLU A 94 -8.19 -0.05 23.06
C GLU A 94 -8.28 -1.42 22.40
N LEU A 95 -9.36 -2.16 22.67
CA LEU A 95 -9.61 -3.47 22.08
C LEU A 95 -9.71 -3.40 20.56
N LEU A 96 -10.49 -2.47 20.00
CA LEU A 96 -10.58 -2.32 18.56
C LEU A 96 -9.24 -1.96 17.95
N ALA A 97 -8.51 -1.05 18.60
CA ALA A 97 -7.30 -0.50 18.05
C ALA A 97 -6.18 -1.54 18.04
N TYR A 98 -6.02 -2.33 19.10
CA TYR A 98 -5.02 -3.40 19.12
C TYR A 98 -5.31 -4.56 18.17
N ASN A 99 -6.58 -4.83 17.85
CA ASN A 99 -6.95 -5.95 16.98
C ASN A 99 -7.13 -5.55 15.51
N PHE A 100 -7.36 -4.27 15.21
CA PHE A 100 -7.77 -3.84 13.87
C PHE A 100 -7.02 -2.60 13.33
N HIS A 101 -5.89 -2.21 13.93
CA HIS A 101 -5.15 -1.02 13.49
C HIS A 101 -4.65 -1.06 12.04
N GLU A 102 -4.47 -2.24 11.44
CA GLU A 102 -4.04 -2.37 10.04
C GLU A 102 -5.20 -2.26 9.04
N SER A 103 -6.43 -2.43 9.53
CA SER A 103 -7.60 -2.64 8.68
C SER A 103 -8.63 -1.51 8.77
N LEU A 104 -8.48 -0.58 9.73
CA LEU A 104 -9.43 0.53 9.96
C LEU A 104 -8.75 1.88 10.07
N ASN A 105 -9.46 2.90 9.59
CA ASN A 105 -9.18 4.27 9.97
C ASN A 105 -9.79 4.56 11.35
N LEU A 106 -8.96 4.50 12.38
CA LEU A 106 -9.38 4.74 13.76
C LEU A 106 -9.37 6.22 14.14
N LYS A 107 -8.71 7.09 13.36
CA LYS A 107 -8.59 8.53 13.66
C LYS A 107 -9.91 9.20 14.09
N PRO A 108 -11.05 8.98 13.39
CA PRO A 108 -12.32 9.58 13.81
C PRO A 108 -12.77 9.18 15.22
N LEU A 109 -12.50 7.94 15.64
CA LEU A 109 -12.86 7.43 16.96
C LEU A 109 -11.99 8.04 18.06
N PHE A 110 -10.67 8.12 17.82
CA PHE A 110 -9.74 8.81 18.73
C PHE A 110 -10.13 10.27 18.92
N VAL A 111 -10.35 11.01 17.82
CA VAL A 111 -10.77 12.43 17.87
C VAL A 111 -12.13 12.60 18.56
N HIS A 112 -13.07 11.68 18.34
CA HIS A 112 -14.38 11.74 18.99
C HIS A 112 -14.27 11.53 20.51
N LEU A 113 -13.49 10.55 20.96
CA LEU A 113 -13.30 10.28 22.39
C LEU A 113 -12.51 11.38 23.08
N GLN A 114 -11.47 11.91 22.43
CA GLN A 114 -10.74 13.08 22.95
C GLN A 114 -11.69 14.26 23.22
N LYS A 115 -12.57 14.59 22.27
CA LYS A 115 -13.58 15.65 22.45
C LYS A 115 -14.54 15.36 23.60
N GLN A 116 -14.94 14.10 23.80
CA GLN A 116 -15.80 13.71 24.93
C GLN A 116 -15.07 13.84 26.27
N PHE A 117 -13.81 13.44 26.36
CA PHE A 117 -12.99 13.61 27.57
C PHE A 117 -12.73 15.08 27.88
N GLU A 118 -12.54 15.91 26.85
CA GLU A 118 -12.38 17.35 27.02
C GLU A 118 -13.61 18.03 27.60
N ALA A 119 -14.81 17.59 27.20
CA ALA A 119 -16.08 18.15 27.65
C ALA A 119 -16.57 17.58 28.99
N ASN A 120 -16.38 16.27 29.23
CA ASN A 120 -17.04 15.54 30.33
C ASN A 120 -16.07 14.85 31.31
N GLY A 121 -14.75 14.95 31.11
CA GLY A 121 -13.74 14.16 31.83
C GLY A 121 -13.50 14.53 33.30
N GLY A 122 -14.04 15.65 33.80
CA GLY A 122 -13.90 16.07 35.20
C GLY A 122 -12.44 16.03 35.68
N SER A 123 -12.19 15.41 36.84
CA SER A 123 -10.86 15.22 37.42
C SER A 123 -10.01 14.13 36.74
N GLN A 124 -10.60 13.24 35.95
CA GLN A 124 -9.93 12.12 35.27
C GLN A 124 -9.51 12.44 33.83
N LYS A 125 -9.79 13.66 33.35
CA LYS A 125 -9.50 14.11 31.97
C LYS A 125 -8.06 13.85 31.53
N ALA A 126 -7.09 14.12 32.41
CA ALA A 126 -5.68 13.95 32.12
C ALA A 126 -5.28 12.47 31.95
N ASP A 127 -5.89 11.57 32.74
CA ASP A 127 -5.64 10.14 32.67
C ASP A 127 -6.15 9.55 31.36
N TYR A 128 -7.42 9.79 31.02
CA TYR A 128 -8.00 9.33 29.75
C TYR A 128 -7.26 9.87 28.53
N SER A 129 -6.85 11.15 28.56
CA SER A 129 -6.09 11.77 27.46
C SER A 129 -4.70 11.14 27.31
N SER A 130 -4.06 10.78 28.42
CA SER A 130 -2.76 10.09 28.43
C SER A 130 -2.89 8.67 27.89
N ARG A 131 -3.89 7.91 28.35
CA ARG A 131 -4.19 6.57 27.83
C ARG A 131 -4.49 6.58 26.34
N LEU A 132 -5.32 7.51 25.87
CA LEU A 132 -5.65 7.68 24.46
C LEU A 132 -4.41 7.95 23.59
N THR A 133 -3.51 8.82 24.09
CA THR A 133 -2.24 9.11 23.42
C THR A 133 -1.34 7.88 23.40
N ASN A 134 -1.25 7.14 24.51
CA ASN A 134 -0.39 5.95 24.61
C ASN A 134 -0.81 4.86 23.63
N VAL A 135 -2.11 4.58 23.53
CA VAL A 135 -2.65 3.60 22.58
C VAL A 135 -2.33 3.99 21.15
N ALA A 136 -2.51 5.27 20.81
CA ALA A 136 -2.18 5.78 19.48
C ALA A 136 -0.68 5.63 19.16
N ARG A 137 0.20 6.00 20.11
CA ARG A 137 1.66 5.83 19.96
C ARG A 137 2.07 4.37 19.82
N GLU A 138 1.45 3.47 20.56
CA GLU A 138 1.73 2.04 20.47
C GLU A 138 1.36 1.47 19.10
N ILE A 139 0.18 1.83 18.57
CA ILE A 139 -0.25 1.46 17.22
C ILE A 139 0.73 1.99 16.18
N THR A 140 1.04 3.28 16.25
CA THR A 140 2.00 3.92 15.35
C THR A 140 3.35 3.23 15.40
N THR A 141 3.83 2.87 16.60
CA THR A 141 5.10 2.14 16.78
C THR A 141 5.05 0.78 16.08
N ARG A 142 3.97 0.01 16.27
CA ARG A 142 3.79 -1.30 15.60
C ARG A 142 3.77 -1.16 14.08
N GLN A 143 3.03 -0.18 13.56
CA GLN A 143 2.99 0.08 12.11
C GLN A 143 4.36 0.49 11.58
N MET A 144 5.07 1.37 12.29
CA MET A 144 6.41 1.82 11.91
C MET A 144 7.41 0.66 11.85
N VAL A 145 7.37 -0.28 12.81
CA VAL A 145 8.24 -1.48 12.75
C VAL A 145 8.05 -2.27 11.45
N LEU A 146 6.81 -2.44 10.99
CA LEU A 146 6.53 -3.12 9.72
C LEU A 146 7.03 -2.30 8.51
N LEU A 147 6.73 -1.00 8.50
CA LEU A 147 7.11 -0.11 7.40
C LEU A 147 8.62 0.06 7.28
N GLU A 148 9.35 0.02 8.40
CA GLU A 148 10.81 0.13 8.42
C GLU A 148 11.54 -1.09 7.85
N GLN A 149 10.91 -2.26 7.86
CA GLN A 149 11.49 -3.46 7.26
C GLN A 149 11.55 -3.38 5.74
N VAL A 150 10.63 -2.61 5.14
CA VAL A 150 10.44 -2.56 3.68
C VAL A 150 10.63 -1.17 3.08
N GLY A 151 10.71 -0.15 3.92
CA GLY A 151 10.78 1.24 3.54
C GLY A 151 12.10 1.91 3.93
N LYS A 152 12.10 3.23 3.82
CA LYS A 152 13.17 4.14 4.29
C LYS A 152 12.55 5.25 5.11
N LYS A 153 13.27 5.74 6.11
CA LYS A 153 12.79 6.83 6.97
C LYS A 153 13.90 7.81 7.31
N PHE A 154 13.49 9.00 7.72
CA PHE A 154 14.35 9.95 8.40
C PHE A 154 13.55 10.70 9.47
N GLY A 155 14.25 11.10 10.53
CA GLY A 155 13.68 11.89 11.61
C GLY A 155 14.00 13.37 11.46
N ARG A 156 13.11 14.22 11.99
CA ARG A 156 13.36 15.65 12.20
C ARG A 156 12.83 16.08 13.57
N THR A 157 13.56 16.98 14.20
CA THR A 157 13.14 17.65 15.43
C THR A 157 12.78 19.08 15.09
N VAL A 158 11.59 19.48 15.54
CA VAL A 158 11.06 20.83 15.38
C VAL A 158 11.25 21.56 16.69
N ASP A 159 11.94 22.70 16.63
CA ASP A 159 12.07 23.63 17.74
C ASP A 159 10.91 24.63 17.68
N ILE A 160 10.03 24.58 18.68
CA ILE A 160 8.80 25.37 18.71
C ILE A 160 9.12 26.87 18.87
N ASP A 161 10.20 27.22 19.56
CA ASP A 161 10.60 28.61 19.76
C ASP A 161 11.17 29.21 18.47
N LYS A 162 11.92 28.41 17.70
CA LYS A 162 12.35 28.80 16.33
C LYS A 162 11.18 28.97 15.37
N LEU A 163 10.16 28.14 15.48
CA LEU A 163 8.97 28.29 14.64
C LEU A 163 8.23 29.58 14.97
N ARG A 164 8.04 29.92 16.25
CA ARG A 164 7.37 31.16 16.67
C ARG A 164 8.07 32.42 16.20
N SER A 165 9.38 32.36 16.01
CA SER A 165 10.21 33.47 15.52
C SER A 165 10.32 33.53 13.99
N SER A 166 9.79 32.56 13.26
CA SER A 166 9.87 32.46 11.80
C SER A 166 8.51 32.79 11.13
N PRO A 167 8.29 34.03 10.65
CA PRO A 167 7.06 34.39 9.96
C PRO A 167 6.97 33.67 8.60
N GLY A 168 6.08 32.69 8.50
CA GLY A 168 5.88 31.87 7.29
C GLY A 168 6.11 30.36 7.49
N GLY A 169 6.55 29.95 8.68
CA GLY A 169 6.84 28.55 9.01
C GLY A 169 8.33 28.27 9.14
N LEU A 170 8.66 27.07 9.59
CA LEU A 170 10.03 26.57 9.75
C LEU A 170 10.29 25.50 8.69
N GLU A 171 11.15 25.82 7.73
CA GLU A 171 11.66 24.85 6.75
C GLU A 171 12.72 23.96 7.41
N LEU A 172 12.55 22.65 7.28
CA LEU A 172 13.46 21.64 7.81
C LEU A 172 14.43 21.19 6.70
N GLU A 173 15.60 20.70 7.09
CA GLU A 173 16.59 20.19 6.13
C GLU A 173 15.98 19.09 5.26
N ALA A 174 16.08 19.24 3.95
CA ALA A 174 15.59 18.26 3.00
C ALA A 174 16.39 16.94 3.11
N GLU A 175 15.72 15.82 2.83
CA GLU A 175 16.36 14.50 2.81
C GLU A 175 16.05 13.78 1.52
N THR A 176 17.03 13.04 1.00
CA THR A 176 16.83 12.17 -0.16
C THR A 176 16.70 10.73 0.28
N LEU A 177 15.59 10.09 -0.05
CA LEU A 177 15.36 8.67 0.15
C LEU A 177 15.31 7.94 -1.19
N THR A 178 15.89 6.74 -1.23
CA THR A 178 15.82 5.86 -2.39
C THR A 178 15.11 4.57 -2.00
N LEU A 179 14.01 4.26 -2.70
CA LEU A 179 13.24 3.02 -2.56
C LEU A 179 13.00 2.41 -3.94
N ASP A 180 13.30 1.12 -4.09
CA ASP A 180 13.17 0.38 -5.35
C ASP A 180 13.80 1.08 -6.56
N GLY A 181 15.04 1.59 -6.38
CA GLY A 181 15.80 2.29 -7.42
C GLY A 181 15.26 3.69 -7.79
N THR A 182 14.21 4.15 -7.10
CA THR A 182 13.60 5.46 -7.32
C THR A 182 14.02 6.42 -6.22
N GLU A 183 14.75 7.45 -6.61
CA GLU A 183 15.28 8.49 -5.72
C GLU A 183 14.28 9.65 -5.62
N ARG A 184 13.99 10.08 -4.39
CA ARG A 184 13.11 11.22 -4.11
C ARG A 184 13.68 12.09 -3.01
N GLU A 185 13.57 13.38 -3.21
CA GLU A 185 13.92 14.37 -2.21
C GLU A 185 12.64 14.89 -1.55
N PHE A 186 12.66 14.89 -0.22
CA PHE A 186 11.57 15.32 0.64
C PHE A 186 11.95 16.60 1.35
N MET A 187 11.12 17.62 1.19
CA MET A 187 11.23 18.92 1.87
C MET A 187 10.07 19.01 2.85
N LEU A 188 10.37 19.13 4.14
CA LEU A 188 9.36 19.30 5.18
C LEU A 188 9.37 20.74 5.69
N SER A 189 8.20 21.34 5.83
CA SER A 189 8.05 22.64 6.48
C SER A 189 6.93 22.58 7.50
N VAL A 190 7.16 23.17 8.67
CA VAL A 190 6.16 23.31 9.73
C VAL A 190 5.54 24.69 9.61
N LEU A 191 4.26 24.78 9.29
CA LEU A 191 3.57 26.05 9.07
C LEU A 191 2.95 26.61 10.35
N ALA A 192 2.38 25.74 11.19
CA ALA A 192 1.71 26.14 12.43
C ALA A 192 1.66 25.00 13.44
N ILE A 193 1.41 25.35 14.70
CA ILE A 193 1.27 24.40 15.82
C ILE A 193 -0.01 24.72 16.59
N ASP A 194 -0.78 23.69 16.91
CA ASP A 194 -1.85 23.74 17.90
C ASP A 194 -1.43 22.95 19.16
N PRO A 195 -0.97 23.63 20.23
CA PRO A 195 -0.55 22.97 21.46
C PRO A 195 -1.69 22.28 22.21
N LYS A 196 -2.93 22.75 22.04
CA LYS A 196 -4.10 22.15 22.73
C LYS A 196 -4.43 20.79 22.13
N ARG A 197 -4.39 20.71 20.80
CA ARG A 197 -4.65 19.47 20.05
C ARG A 197 -3.42 18.60 19.87
N ARG A 198 -2.23 19.12 20.18
CA ARG A 198 -0.92 18.49 19.91
C ARG A 198 -0.82 18.11 18.43
N GLU A 199 -1.10 19.10 17.59
CA GLU A 199 -1.18 18.96 16.14
C GLU A 199 -0.22 19.94 15.47
N LEU A 200 0.44 19.47 14.40
CA LEU A 200 1.32 20.27 13.55
C LEU A 200 0.67 20.43 12.18
N THR A 201 0.63 21.66 11.66
CA THR A 201 0.30 21.90 10.24
C THR A 201 1.59 21.84 9.44
N MET A 202 1.67 20.89 8.52
CA MET A 202 2.87 20.57 7.75
C MET A 202 2.66 20.86 6.27
N GLU A 203 3.73 21.27 5.59
CA GLU A 203 3.85 21.18 4.14
C GLU A 203 4.91 20.15 3.77
N LEU A 204 4.54 19.22 2.89
CA LEU A 204 5.43 18.22 2.30
C LEU A 204 5.68 18.57 0.84
N GLY A 205 6.91 18.94 0.52
CA GLY A 205 7.43 19.00 -0.84
C GLY A 205 8.06 17.67 -1.23
N VAL A 206 7.67 17.12 -2.38
CA VAL A 206 8.28 15.92 -2.96
C VAL A 206 8.81 16.24 -4.35
N ARG A 207 10.10 15.97 -4.57
CA ARG A 207 10.76 16.07 -5.88
C ARG A 207 11.24 14.67 -6.30
N THR A 208 10.94 14.29 -7.54
CA THR A 208 11.42 13.03 -8.14
C THR A 208 12.35 13.39 -9.32
N PRO A 209 13.66 13.59 -9.08
CA PRO A 209 14.57 14.22 -10.05
C PRO A 209 14.59 13.55 -11.43
N LYS A 210 14.46 12.22 -11.48
CA LYS A 210 14.49 11.44 -12.74
C LYS A 210 13.19 11.50 -13.54
N GLU A 211 12.06 11.87 -12.93
CA GLU A 211 10.74 11.85 -13.57
C GLU A 211 10.22 13.26 -13.86
N SER A 212 10.42 14.20 -12.94
CA SER A 212 9.94 15.57 -13.10
C SER A 212 10.76 16.55 -12.27
N PRO A 213 11.10 17.73 -12.83
CA PRO A 213 11.72 18.81 -12.08
C PRO A 213 10.73 19.52 -11.15
N ILE A 214 9.42 19.28 -11.30
CA ILE A 214 8.37 19.97 -10.54
C ILE A 214 8.27 19.38 -9.13
N VAL A 215 8.37 20.25 -8.12
CA VAL A 215 8.10 19.89 -6.72
C VAL A 215 6.59 19.84 -6.49
N ARG A 216 6.08 18.69 -6.05
CA ARG A 216 4.69 18.57 -5.60
C ARG A 216 4.62 18.95 -4.13
N ARG A 217 3.83 19.96 -3.79
CA ARG A 217 3.61 20.41 -2.41
C ARG A 217 2.22 19.99 -1.94
N LEU A 218 2.14 19.45 -0.72
CA LEU A 218 0.89 19.07 -0.08
C LEU A 218 0.87 19.61 1.35
N THR A 219 -0.24 20.21 1.75
CA THR A 219 -0.45 20.69 3.12
C THR A 219 -1.42 19.78 3.85
N PHE A 220 -1.08 19.39 5.07
CA PHE A 220 -1.91 18.54 5.92
C PHE A 220 -1.58 18.75 7.41
N HIS A 221 -2.40 18.16 8.27
CA HIS A 221 -2.21 18.16 9.71
C HIS A 221 -1.66 16.82 10.18
N VAL A 222 -0.76 16.84 11.16
CA VAL A 222 -0.17 15.65 11.78
C VAL A 222 -0.37 15.71 13.28
N SER A 223 -0.96 14.66 13.83
CA SER A 223 -1.22 14.44 15.25
C SER A 223 -0.82 13.02 15.64
N TYR A 224 -0.96 12.67 16.93
CA TYR A 224 -0.76 11.29 17.39
C TYR A 224 -1.75 10.28 16.79
N TYR A 225 -2.86 10.73 16.23
CA TYR A 225 -3.91 9.86 15.68
C TYR A 225 -3.79 9.66 14.16
N ASP A 226 -2.73 10.19 13.55
CA ASP A 226 -2.40 10.00 12.14
C ASP A 226 -1.52 8.76 11.98
N PHE A 227 -2.15 7.66 11.54
CA PHE A 227 -1.49 6.36 11.46
C PHE A 227 -0.88 6.16 10.06
N PRO A 228 0.42 5.84 9.92
CA PRO A 228 1.11 5.90 8.63
C PRO A 228 0.57 4.93 7.57
N MET A 229 0.04 3.76 7.97
CA MET A 229 -0.57 2.83 7.01
C MET A 229 -1.91 3.33 6.45
N ILE A 230 -2.53 4.34 7.08
CA ILE A 230 -3.86 4.88 6.74
C ILE A 230 -3.75 6.29 6.17
N ASP A 231 -3.06 7.18 6.88
CA ASP A 231 -2.90 8.60 6.58
C ASP A 231 -1.51 8.80 5.94
N ASN A 232 -1.46 8.60 4.61
CA ASN A 232 -0.27 8.74 3.81
C ASN A 232 -0.54 9.48 2.49
N THR A 233 0.54 9.99 1.90
CA THR A 233 0.56 10.61 0.59
C THR A 233 0.95 9.57 -0.46
N ARG A 234 0.10 9.44 -1.50
CA ARG A 234 0.39 8.59 -2.65
C ARG A 234 1.43 9.22 -3.57
N LEU A 235 2.42 8.44 -3.97
CA LEU A 235 3.47 8.80 -4.91
C LEU A 235 3.41 7.91 -6.16
N SER A 236 4.19 8.26 -7.19
CA SER A 236 4.38 7.41 -8.37
C SER A 236 4.98 6.04 -8.02
N ARG A 237 4.82 5.05 -8.90
CA ARG A 237 5.37 3.69 -8.75
C ARG A 237 4.86 2.92 -7.53
N ASP A 238 3.59 3.11 -7.18
CA ASP A 238 2.96 2.42 -6.05
C ASP A 238 3.75 2.60 -4.74
N GLN A 239 4.27 3.80 -4.49
CA GLN A 239 4.97 4.14 -3.24
C GLN A 239 4.14 5.15 -2.45
N ARG A 240 4.33 5.16 -1.13
CA ARG A 240 3.61 6.01 -0.19
C ARG A 240 4.61 6.70 0.75
N ALA A 241 4.30 7.93 1.13
CA ALA A 241 5.04 8.65 2.15
C ALA A 241 4.11 9.10 3.27
N ALA A 242 4.47 8.86 4.52
CA ALA A 242 3.72 9.31 5.69
C ALA A 242 4.63 10.10 6.62
N VAL A 243 4.06 11.09 7.30
CA VAL A 243 4.73 11.83 8.37
C VAL A 243 4.05 11.47 9.68
N VAL A 244 4.85 11.05 10.65
CA VAL A 244 4.40 10.57 11.95
C VAL A 244 4.94 11.49 13.03
N LEU A 245 4.09 11.86 13.98
CA LEU A 245 4.49 12.58 15.20
C LEU A 245 4.92 11.57 16.28
N ASN A 246 6.20 11.54 16.62
CA ASN A 246 6.75 10.62 17.61
C ASN A 246 6.58 11.16 19.04
N GLU A 247 6.86 12.46 19.20
CA GLU A 247 6.85 13.17 20.47
C GLU A 247 6.46 14.63 20.27
N PHE A 248 5.79 15.20 21.26
CA PHE A 248 5.30 16.58 21.27
C PHE A 248 5.37 17.08 22.71
N GLY A 249 6.33 17.97 22.97
CA GLY A 249 6.53 18.65 24.23
C GLY A 249 6.32 20.15 24.13
N ASP A 250 6.69 20.86 25.20
CA ASP A 250 6.48 22.32 25.28
C ASP A 250 7.48 23.12 24.43
N SER A 251 8.72 22.61 24.28
CA SER A 251 9.81 23.26 23.56
C SER A 251 10.10 22.64 22.19
N GLY A 252 9.61 21.43 21.92
CA GLY A 252 9.95 20.71 20.70
C GLY A 252 8.96 19.61 20.33
N ALA A 253 9.02 19.19 19.08
CA ALA A 253 8.27 18.05 18.56
C ALA A 253 9.17 17.20 17.66
N ASP A 254 9.13 15.89 17.84
CA ASP A 254 9.88 14.93 17.02
C ASP A 254 8.95 14.26 16.03
N MET A 255 9.39 14.20 14.78
CA MET A 255 8.64 13.58 13.70
C MET A 255 9.52 12.68 12.85
N THR A 256 8.90 11.70 12.22
CA THR A 256 9.53 10.79 11.27
C THR A 256 8.77 10.81 9.97
N LEU A 257 9.47 11.01 8.85
CA LEU A 257 8.93 10.68 7.54
C LEU A 257 9.32 9.25 7.18
N VAL A 258 8.38 8.46 6.70
CA VAL A 258 8.60 7.11 6.18
C VAL A 258 8.10 7.01 4.74
N LEU A 259 8.96 6.48 3.86
CA LEU A 259 8.70 6.12 2.47
C LEU A 259 8.63 4.60 2.36
N PHE A 260 7.53 4.05 1.84
CA PHE A 260 7.28 2.61 1.81
C PHE A 260 6.46 2.18 0.58
N PRO A 261 6.45 0.89 0.22
CA PRO A 261 5.62 0.37 -0.88
C PRO A 261 4.12 0.39 -0.54
N GLY A 262 3.28 0.71 -1.50
CA GLY A 262 1.83 0.83 -1.35
C GLY A 262 1.12 -0.46 -0.94
N SER A 263 1.75 -1.63 -1.15
CA SER A 263 1.25 -2.92 -0.65
C SER A 263 1.15 -3.00 0.88
N TYR A 264 1.86 -2.13 1.60
CA TYR A 264 1.83 -2.02 3.06
C TYR A 264 0.90 -0.92 3.57
N ALA A 265 0.24 -0.17 2.69
CA ALA A 265 -0.86 0.69 3.09
C ALA A 265 -2.12 -0.16 3.34
N SER A 266 -2.94 0.28 4.28
CA SER A 266 -4.17 -0.41 4.67
C SER A 266 -5.15 -0.60 3.51
N LEU A 267 -5.98 -1.64 3.61
CA LEU A 267 -7.00 -2.10 2.66
C LEU A 267 -8.10 -1.08 2.31
N LYS A 268 -8.03 0.15 2.83
CA LYS A 268 -9.02 1.21 2.57
C LYS A 268 -9.04 1.68 1.11
N GLU A 269 -8.00 1.42 0.34
CA GLU A 269 -7.81 2.06 -0.97
C GLU A 269 -8.28 1.19 -2.14
N LYS A 270 -9.24 1.71 -2.92
CA LYS A 270 -9.50 1.22 -4.28
C LYS A 270 -8.20 1.31 -5.09
N VAL A 271 -7.82 0.19 -5.71
CA VAL A 271 -6.67 0.13 -6.62
C VAL A 271 -6.84 1.24 -7.67
N SER A 272 -5.83 2.11 -7.82
CA SER A 272 -5.91 3.18 -8.81
C SER A 272 -5.81 2.59 -10.21
N TYR A 273 -6.60 3.09 -11.17
CA TYR A 273 -6.45 2.71 -12.58
C TYR A 273 -5.03 2.93 -13.09
N ASP A 274 -4.37 4.00 -12.64
CA ASP A 274 -2.99 4.31 -13.01
C ASP A 274 -2.00 3.26 -12.50
N GLU A 275 -2.22 2.72 -11.29
CA GLU A 275 -1.38 1.65 -10.71
C GLU A 275 -1.57 0.32 -11.45
N VAL A 276 -2.80 0.01 -11.90
CA VAL A 276 -3.06 -1.17 -12.74
C VAL A 276 -2.37 -1.01 -14.09
N VAL A 277 -2.51 0.16 -14.74
CA VAL A 277 -1.89 0.44 -16.03
C VAL A 277 -0.36 0.41 -15.93
N GLU A 278 0.21 0.96 -14.86
CA GLU A 278 1.66 0.94 -14.62
C GLU A 278 2.17 -0.48 -14.36
N LYS A 279 1.48 -1.29 -13.53
CA LYS A 279 1.82 -2.71 -13.33
C LYS A 279 1.76 -3.52 -14.63
N LEU A 280 0.76 -3.27 -15.46
CA LEU A 280 0.64 -3.92 -16.78
C LEU A 280 1.74 -3.47 -17.75
N ARG A 281 2.18 -2.21 -17.69
CA ARG A 281 3.32 -1.71 -18.48
C ARG A 281 4.65 -2.32 -18.05
N VAL A 282 4.89 -2.44 -16.74
CA VAL A 282 6.11 -3.07 -16.23
C VAL A 282 6.16 -4.55 -16.62
N LEU A 283 5.05 -5.27 -16.47
CA LEU A 283 4.95 -6.69 -16.86
C LEU A 283 5.07 -6.93 -18.37
N SER A 284 4.58 -6.00 -19.20
CA SER A 284 4.74 -6.10 -20.66
C SER A 284 6.12 -5.67 -21.15
N GLY A 285 6.84 -4.82 -20.40
CA GLY A 285 8.22 -4.41 -20.69
C GLY A 285 9.30 -5.43 -20.27
N SER A 286 9.02 -6.30 -19.31
CA SER A 286 9.95 -7.36 -18.86
C SER A 286 9.96 -8.63 -19.74
N GLY A 287 9.32 -8.57 -20.92
CA GLY A 287 9.18 -9.70 -21.84
C GLY A 287 9.87 -9.53 -23.21
N GLN A 288 10.81 -8.58 -23.34
CA GLN A 288 11.67 -8.45 -24.52
C GLN A 288 13.12 -8.79 -24.17
#